data_AF-A0A6P8ZXQ8-F1
#
_entry.id   AF-A0A6P8ZXQ8-F1
#
_cell.length_a   1.000
_cell.length_b   1.000
_cell.length_c   1.000
_cell.angle_alpha   90.00
_cell.angle_beta   90.00
_cell.angle_gamma   90.00
#
_symmetry.space_group_name_H-M   'P 1'
#
loop_
_entity.id
_entity.type
_entity.pdbx_description
1 polymer ?
#
loop_
_entity_poly.entity_id
_entity_poly.type
_entity_poly.pdbx_seq_one_letter_code
_entity_poly.pdbx_strand_id
1 'polypeptide(L)'
;MAEIRWGHGLSVHGVDCSVHGVDGIVSSPKTPDSVTKTAKKEKKAAKSPKYEDGVTPNSELYKMILLALQGKAPLQHDGNGKVHIGNGVWISEKTWDDKIRKANVSPSIAVRDVMSKIYTPTEMAERSLEGATPVKPYSSGQKIKKKKMTPQKTEAVLGVYRAKTVAASGSEDPFFLDLAVSKKGKDTFKYKLKEAASALKPKD
;
A
#
# COMPACT_ATOMS: atom_id res chain seq x y z
N MET A 1 30.79 -37.13 -3.06
CA MET A 1 30.79 -36.36 -4.32
C MET A 1 29.70 -36.94 -5.20
N ALA A 2 28.65 -36.18 -5.51
CA ALA A 2 27.52 -36.64 -6.31
C ALA A 2 27.19 -35.58 -7.36
N GLU A 3 27.23 -35.99 -8.62
CA GLU A 3 27.04 -35.18 -9.82
C GLU A 3 25.58 -35.19 -10.33
N ILE A 4 25.13 -34.00 -10.73
CA ILE A 4 24.41 -33.62 -11.97
C ILE A 4 23.08 -34.33 -12.32
N ARG A 5 22.01 -33.52 -12.50
CA ARG A 5 21.35 -33.33 -13.81
C ARG A 5 20.33 -32.19 -13.80
N TRP A 6 20.59 -31.18 -14.65
CA TRP A 6 19.63 -30.14 -15.04
C TRP A 6 18.99 -30.55 -16.36
N GLY A 7 17.67 -30.68 -16.39
CA GLY A 7 16.90 -30.92 -17.60
C GLY A 7 16.43 -29.61 -18.20
N HIS A 8 16.96 -29.26 -19.38
CA HIS A 8 16.38 -28.27 -20.29
C HIS A 8 15.18 -28.88 -21.02
N GLY A 9 14.09 -28.11 -21.11
CA GLY A 9 12.94 -28.40 -21.97
C GLY A 9 12.49 -27.13 -22.67
N LEU A 10 13.05 -26.88 -23.85
CA LEU A 10 12.53 -25.96 -24.86
C LEU A 10 11.50 -26.72 -25.70
N SER A 11 10.33 -26.13 -25.98
CA SER A 11 9.72 -26.24 -27.31
C SER A 11 8.71 -25.14 -27.61
N VAL A 12 8.94 -24.56 -28.79
CA VAL A 12 8.19 -23.62 -29.64
C VAL A 12 6.79 -24.10 -30.05
N HIS A 13 5.92 -23.17 -30.44
CA HIS A 13 4.98 -23.10 -31.60
C HIS A 13 4.27 -21.72 -31.45
N GLY A 14 4.24 -20.76 -32.38
CA GLY A 14 3.93 -20.83 -33.82
C GLY A 14 2.43 -20.59 -34.03
N VAL A 15 2.06 -19.56 -34.81
CA VAL A 15 0.93 -19.52 -35.80
C VAL A 15 0.24 -18.13 -35.92
N ASP A 16 0.41 -17.61 -37.14
CA ASP A 16 -0.42 -16.79 -38.05
C ASP A 16 -1.11 -15.46 -37.71
N CYS A 17 -0.66 -14.47 -38.50
CA CYS A 17 -1.43 -13.35 -39.03
C CYS A 17 -2.56 -13.80 -39.97
N SER A 18 -3.71 -13.14 -39.91
CA SER A 18 -4.63 -13.08 -41.06
C SER A 18 -5.24 -11.68 -41.18
N VAL A 19 -4.96 -11.08 -42.33
CA VAL A 19 -5.51 -9.82 -42.87
C VAL A 19 -6.50 -10.20 -43.95
N HIS A 20 -7.79 -9.91 -43.78
CA HIS A 20 -8.84 -9.78 -44.81
C HIS A 20 -9.89 -8.84 -44.17
N GLY A 21 -10.54 -7.88 -44.82
CA GLY A 21 -10.65 -7.46 -46.19
C GLY A 21 -11.41 -6.12 -46.21
N VAL A 22 -11.28 -5.42 -47.31
CA VAL A 22 -11.80 -4.07 -47.57
C VAL A 22 -13.18 -4.16 -48.24
N ASP A 23 -13.87 -3.01 -48.28
CA ASP A 23 -14.93 -2.58 -49.23
C ASP A 23 -16.39 -2.47 -48.74
N GLY A 24 -16.97 -1.28 -49.02
CA GLY A 24 -18.40 -0.97 -48.93
C GLY A 24 -18.71 0.36 -48.22
N ILE A 25 -18.51 1.54 -48.84
CA ILE A 25 -19.49 2.31 -49.65
C ILE A 25 -20.59 3.03 -48.83
N VAL A 26 -20.52 4.38 -48.91
CA VAL A 26 -21.61 5.40 -48.96
C VAL A 26 -22.67 5.43 -47.85
N SER A 27 -22.74 6.54 -47.10
CA SER A 27 -23.84 7.54 -47.24
C SER A 27 -23.70 8.73 -46.28
N SER A 28 -24.19 9.87 -46.74
CA SER A 28 -24.13 11.25 -46.21
C SER A 28 -24.40 11.47 -44.71
N PRO A 29 -23.81 12.51 -44.09
CA PRO A 29 -24.38 13.11 -42.89
C PRO A 29 -25.16 14.40 -43.20
N LYS A 30 -26.47 14.37 -42.92
CA LYS A 30 -27.29 15.55 -42.63
C LYS A 30 -27.14 15.89 -41.13
N THR A 31 -26.79 17.15 -40.84
CA THR A 31 -27.05 17.86 -39.57
C THR A 31 -28.57 17.91 -39.30
N PRO A 32 -29.07 18.02 -38.04
CA PRO A 32 -28.74 19.13 -37.12
C PRO A 32 -28.71 18.84 -35.60
N ASP A 33 -28.13 19.82 -34.90
CA ASP A 33 -28.40 20.27 -33.53
C ASP A 33 -28.62 19.25 -32.39
N SER A 34 -27.60 19.13 -31.54
CA SER A 34 -27.82 18.85 -30.11
C SER A 34 -26.80 19.58 -29.25
N VAL A 35 -27.31 20.63 -28.60
CA VAL A 35 -26.66 21.46 -27.60
C VAL A 35 -26.18 20.59 -26.44
N THR A 36 -24.91 20.21 -26.45
CA THR A 36 -24.27 19.59 -25.29
C THR A 36 -23.59 20.69 -24.48
N LYS A 37 -24.24 21.11 -23.38
CA LYS A 37 -23.64 21.97 -22.36
C LYS A 37 -22.45 21.24 -21.73
N THR A 38 -21.26 21.48 -22.26
CA THR A 38 -20.01 21.08 -21.63
C THR A 38 -19.78 21.99 -20.44
N ALA A 39 -20.23 21.57 -19.26
CA ALA A 39 -19.83 22.18 -18.00
C ALA A 39 -18.31 21.99 -17.85
N LYS A 40 -17.56 23.02 -18.26
CA LYS A 40 -16.12 23.13 -18.10
C LYS A 40 -15.83 23.21 -16.60
N LYS A 41 -15.71 22.04 -15.96
CA LYS A 41 -15.30 21.91 -14.57
C LYS A 41 -13.87 22.39 -14.48
N GLU A 42 -13.70 23.65 -14.10
CA GLU A 42 -12.40 24.24 -13.80
C GLU A 42 -11.67 23.30 -12.83
N LYS A 43 -10.60 22.68 -13.31
CA LYS A 43 -9.61 22.05 -12.46
C LYS A 43 -8.98 23.18 -11.66
N LYS A 44 -9.52 23.45 -10.47
CA LYS A 44 -8.80 24.20 -9.43
C LYS A 44 -7.47 23.47 -9.24
N ALA A 45 -6.41 24.05 -9.75
CA ALA A 45 -5.05 23.64 -9.45
C ALA A 45 -4.95 23.60 -7.92
N ALA A 46 -4.81 22.39 -7.37
CA ALA A 46 -4.59 22.22 -5.95
C ALA A 46 -3.30 23.00 -5.63
N LYS A 47 -3.44 24.10 -4.90
CA LYS A 47 -2.29 24.80 -4.33
C LYS A 47 -1.51 23.76 -3.54
N SER A 48 -0.30 23.44 -4.00
CA SER A 48 0.64 22.60 -3.27
C SER A 48 0.77 23.20 -1.87
N PRO A 49 0.49 22.45 -0.79
CA PRO A 49 0.68 22.96 0.56
C PRO A 49 2.15 23.36 0.71
N LYS A 50 2.39 24.60 1.17
CA LYS A 50 3.72 25.04 1.58
C LYS A 50 4.14 24.15 2.75
N TYR A 51 5.10 23.29 2.52
CA TYR A 51 5.82 22.58 3.58
C TYR A 51 6.80 23.59 4.17
N GLU A 52 6.47 24.14 5.34
CA GLU A 52 7.53 24.65 6.22
C GLU A 52 8.40 23.46 6.63
N ASP A 53 9.70 23.67 6.80
CA ASP A 53 10.81 22.73 7.02
C ASP A 53 10.58 21.68 8.14
N GLY A 54 9.57 20.83 7.95
CA GLY A 54 9.18 19.76 8.83
C GLY A 54 9.51 18.46 8.14
N VAL A 55 10.77 18.05 8.26
CA VAL A 55 11.20 16.67 8.07
C VAL A 55 10.25 15.81 8.90
N THR A 56 9.24 15.19 8.28
CA THR A 56 8.38 14.27 9.03
C THR A 56 9.30 13.18 9.59
N PRO A 57 9.21 12.81 10.88
CA PRO A 57 10.10 11.80 11.51
C PRO A 57 10.14 10.45 10.77
N ASN A 58 9.21 10.23 9.84
CA ASN A 58 9.15 9.10 8.93
C ASN A 58 10.21 9.13 7.80
N SER A 59 10.93 10.24 7.56
CA SER A 59 11.90 10.35 6.46
C SER A 59 13.15 9.48 6.65
N GLU A 60 13.62 9.33 7.88
CA GLU A 60 14.82 8.53 8.15
C GLU A 60 14.50 7.04 8.22
N LEU A 61 13.34 6.70 8.80
CA LEU A 61 12.88 5.31 8.91
C LEU A 61 12.72 4.65 7.55
N TYR A 62 12.09 5.31 6.57
CA TYR A 62 11.92 4.70 5.25
C TYR A 62 13.26 4.50 4.55
N LYS A 63 14.24 5.40 4.73
CA LYS A 63 15.57 5.28 4.10
C LYS A 63 16.30 4.05 4.62
N MET A 64 16.30 3.84 5.94
CA MET A 64 16.88 2.64 6.54
C MET A 64 16.24 1.36 5.97
N ILE A 65 14.90 1.31 5.92
CA ILE A 65 14.16 0.17 5.37
C ILE A 65 14.46 -0.02 3.88
N LEU A 66 14.54 1.06 3.11
CA LEU A 66 14.84 1.03 1.67
C LEU A 66 16.25 0.49 1.40
N LEU A 67 17.26 0.94 2.15
CA LEU A 67 18.62 0.42 2.04
C LEU A 67 18.67 -1.08 2.33
N ALA A 68 17.90 -1.56 3.30
CA ALA A 68 17.77 -2.98 3.59
C ALA A 68 17.04 -3.77 2.49
N LEU A 69 16.01 -3.19 1.88
CA LEU A 69 15.35 -3.78 0.71
C LEU A 69 16.29 -3.88 -0.50
N GLN A 70 17.17 -2.90 -0.68
CA GLN A 70 18.17 -2.86 -1.75
C GLN A 70 19.41 -3.74 -1.45
N GLY A 71 19.48 -4.38 -0.28
CA GLY A 71 20.64 -5.17 0.14
C GLY A 71 21.89 -4.34 0.43
N LYS A 72 21.77 -3.01 0.55
CA LYS A 72 22.89 -2.08 0.78
C LYS A 72 23.30 -1.98 2.25
N ALA A 73 22.33 -2.09 3.16
CA ALA A 73 22.58 -2.06 4.60
C ALA A 73 21.61 -3.01 5.33
N PRO A 74 22.09 -3.94 6.16
CA PRO A 74 21.19 -4.80 6.93
C PRO A 74 20.44 -4.01 8.00
N LEU A 75 19.25 -4.48 8.38
CA LEU A 75 18.55 -3.97 9.56
C LEU A 75 19.23 -4.49 10.84
N GLN A 76 18.99 -3.82 11.96
CA GLN A 76 19.46 -4.31 13.26
C GLN A 76 18.68 -5.56 13.67
N HIS A 77 19.38 -6.54 14.23
CA HIS A 77 18.81 -7.78 14.76
C HIS A 77 18.86 -7.79 16.29
N ASP A 78 17.87 -8.38 16.95
CA ASP A 78 17.81 -8.50 18.42
C ASP A 78 18.54 -9.74 18.98
N GLY A 79 19.14 -10.55 18.10
CA GLY A 79 19.77 -11.84 18.45
C GLY A 79 18.77 -13.00 18.61
N ASN A 80 17.46 -12.73 18.63
CA ASN A 80 16.39 -13.72 18.82
C ASN A 80 15.54 -13.91 17.55
N GLY A 81 16.11 -13.62 16.38
CA GLY A 81 15.42 -13.76 15.09
C GLY A 81 14.37 -12.68 14.82
N LYS A 82 14.48 -11.50 15.42
CA LYS A 82 13.70 -10.31 15.05
C LYS A 82 14.59 -9.24 14.44
N VAL A 83 13.99 -8.45 13.57
CA VAL A 83 14.61 -7.30 12.91
C VAL A 83 13.90 -6.01 13.30
N HIS A 84 14.67 -4.94 13.48
CA HIS A 84 14.17 -3.61 13.82
C HIS A 84 13.70 -2.88 12.56
N ILE A 85 12.44 -2.46 12.55
CA ILE A 85 11.85 -1.72 11.43
C ILE A 85 11.58 -0.23 11.79
N GLY A 86 12.21 0.27 12.87
CA GLY A 86 12.10 1.65 13.31
C GLY A 86 11.24 1.86 14.56
N ASN A 87 11.46 2.99 15.26
CA ASN A 87 10.68 3.43 16.43
C ASN A 87 10.46 2.37 17.52
N GLY A 88 11.49 1.53 17.76
CA GLY A 88 11.43 0.44 18.74
C GLY A 88 10.53 -0.74 18.33
N VAL A 89 10.10 -0.80 17.07
CA VAL A 89 9.25 -1.86 16.55
C VAL A 89 10.10 -2.97 15.93
N TRP A 90 9.83 -4.19 16.37
CA TRP A 90 10.52 -5.40 15.94
C TRP A 90 9.54 -6.38 15.31
N ILE A 91 9.94 -7.01 14.22
CA ILE A 91 9.18 -8.09 13.58
C ILE A 91 10.08 -9.31 13.38
N SER A 92 9.51 -10.50 13.23
CA SER A 92 10.35 -11.67 12.96
C SER A 92 11.09 -11.54 11.63
N GLU A 93 12.33 -12.01 11.60
CA GLU A 93 13.17 -12.02 10.41
C GLU A 93 12.50 -12.78 9.26
N LYS A 94 11.81 -13.89 9.57
CA LYS A 94 10.98 -14.62 8.60
C LYS A 94 9.90 -13.73 7.98
N THR A 95 9.22 -12.90 8.77
CA THR A 95 8.22 -11.97 8.22
C THR A 95 8.89 -10.94 7.32
N TRP A 96 10.00 -10.36 7.77
CA TRP A 96 10.76 -9.41 6.98
C TRP A 96 11.15 -10.00 5.62
N ASP A 97 11.71 -11.20 5.62
CA ASP A 97 12.13 -11.89 4.41
C ASP A 97 10.98 -12.27 3.50
N ASP A 98 10.01 -13.01 4.02
CA ASP A 98 8.97 -13.66 3.22
C ASP A 98 7.89 -12.69 2.78
N LYS A 99 7.62 -11.62 3.56
CA LYS A 99 6.50 -10.70 3.32
C LYS A 99 6.92 -9.32 2.86
N ILE A 100 8.16 -8.91 3.11
CA ILE A 100 8.63 -7.55 2.84
C ILE A 100 9.77 -7.53 1.85
N ARG A 101 10.87 -8.25 2.09
CA ARG A 101 12.08 -8.22 1.27
C ARG A 101 11.93 -8.99 -0.04
N LYS A 102 11.63 -10.28 0.04
CA LYS A 102 11.57 -11.19 -1.13
C LYS A 102 10.21 -11.15 -1.83
N ALA A 103 9.18 -10.71 -1.14
CA ALA A 103 7.83 -10.65 -1.68
C ALA A 103 7.72 -9.57 -2.78
N ASN A 104 7.43 -10.01 -4.01
CA ASN A 104 6.98 -9.13 -5.09
C ASN A 104 5.50 -8.76 -4.89
N VAL A 105 5.22 -8.06 -3.80
CA VAL A 105 3.88 -7.64 -3.40
C VAL A 105 3.78 -6.13 -3.42
N SER A 106 2.56 -5.64 -3.68
CA SER A 106 2.29 -4.21 -3.66
C SER A 106 2.55 -3.60 -2.27
N PRO A 107 2.87 -2.30 -2.18
CA PRO A 107 3.09 -1.63 -0.89
C PRO A 107 1.93 -1.81 0.10
N SER A 108 0.69 -1.84 -0.40
CA SER A 108 -0.50 -2.07 0.42
C SER A 108 -0.56 -3.48 1.04
N ILE A 109 -0.15 -4.52 0.30
CA ILE A 109 -0.12 -5.89 0.82
C ILE A 109 0.96 -6.01 1.89
N ALA A 110 2.16 -5.47 1.64
CA ALA A 110 3.24 -5.45 2.63
C ALA A 110 2.79 -4.79 3.94
N VAL A 111 2.09 -3.66 3.86
CA VAL A 111 1.51 -3.01 5.05
C VAL A 111 0.54 -3.91 5.80
N ARG A 112 -0.38 -4.58 5.11
CA ARG A 112 -1.36 -5.47 5.76
C ARG A 112 -0.69 -6.64 6.47
N ASP A 113 0.34 -7.22 5.87
CA ASP A 113 1.11 -8.30 6.47
C ASP A 113 1.86 -7.81 7.73
N VAL A 114 2.54 -6.67 7.63
CA VAL A 114 3.27 -6.07 8.74
C VAL A 114 2.34 -5.69 9.89
N MET A 115 1.19 -5.06 9.59
CA MET A 115 0.18 -4.74 10.60
C MET A 115 -0.29 -5.99 11.35
N SER A 116 -0.49 -7.10 10.65
CA SER A 116 -0.93 -8.37 11.24
C SER A 116 0.12 -9.03 12.13
N LYS A 117 1.38 -8.57 12.10
CA LYS A 117 2.44 -9.03 13.00
C LYS A 117 2.70 -8.10 14.18
N ILE A 118 2.45 -6.80 14.01
CA ILE A 118 2.68 -5.78 15.04
C ILE A 118 1.48 -5.62 15.98
N TYR A 119 0.28 -5.91 15.48
CA TYR A 119 -0.96 -5.77 16.21
C TYR A 119 -1.73 -7.08 16.22
N THR A 120 -2.31 -7.40 17.36
CA THR A 120 -3.28 -8.48 17.46
C THR A 120 -4.60 -8.09 16.75
N PRO A 121 -5.40 -9.06 16.29
CA PRO A 121 -6.73 -8.78 15.73
C PRO A 121 -7.62 -7.97 16.68
N THR A 122 -7.58 -8.28 17.98
CA THR A 122 -8.32 -7.56 19.03
C THR A 122 -7.85 -6.11 19.15
N GLU A 123 -6.54 -5.86 19.21
CA GLU A 123 -6.01 -4.49 19.22
C GLU A 123 -6.42 -3.68 17.99
N MET A 124 -6.41 -4.31 16.81
CA MET A 124 -6.83 -3.65 15.56
C MET A 124 -8.33 -3.33 15.55
N ALA A 125 -9.16 -4.17 16.15
CA ALA A 125 -10.60 -3.95 16.22
C ALA A 125 -10.97 -2.79 17.15
N GLU A 126 -10.29 -2.69 18.29
CA GLU A 126 -10.55 -1.70 19.34
C GLU A 126 -9.90 -0.33 19.06
N ARG A 127 -9.00 -0.25 18.08
CA ARG A 127 -8.26 0.97 17.76
C ARG A 127 -8.68 1.61 16.43
N SER A 128 -8.34 2.89 16.29
CA SER A 128 -8.50 3.67 15.07
C SER A 128 -7.27 4.56 14.85
N LEU A 129 -7.04 4.97 13.61
CA LEU A 129 -5.87 5.80 13.26
C LEU A 129 -5.88 7.15 14.00
N GLU A 130 -7.05 7.76 14.15
CA GLU A 130 -7.21 9.12 14.70
C GLU A 130 -7.83 9.16 16.11
N GLY A 131 -8.31 8.02 16.64
CA GLY A 131 -8.92 7.96 17.97
C GLY A 131 -10.39 8.41 18.01
N ALA A 132 -11.13 8.22 16.91
CA ALA A 132 -12.47 8.78 16.76
C ALA A 132 -13.59 7.85 17.27
N THR A 133 -14.67 8.47 17.74
CA THR A 133 -15.96 7.81 17.90
C THR A 133 -16.65 7.76 16.53
N PRO A 134 -17.21 6.61 16.08
CA PRO A 134 -17.90 6.53 14.79
C PRO A 134 -18.99 7.61 14.68
N VAL A 135 -18.99 8.37 13.58
CA VAL A 135 -19.97 9.45 13.32
C VAL A 135 -21.38 8.88 13.15
N LYS A 136 -21.50 7.66 12.62
CA LYS A 136 -22.78 6.97 12.46
C LYS A 136 -22.98 5.94 13.59
N PRO A 137 -24.10 5.99 14.33
CA PRO A 137 -24.42 4.95 15.28
C PRO A 137 -24.57 3.61 14.53
N TYR A 138 -24.06 2.53 15.13
CA TYR A 138 -24.54 1.20 14.78
C TYR A 138 -26.02 1.13 15.15
N SER A 139 -26.85 0.38 14.41
CA SER A 139 -28.30 0.33 14.67
C SER A 139 -28.65 -0.20 16.07
N SER A 140 -27.65 -0.72 16.81
CA SER A 140 -27.71 -1.16 18.20
C SER A 140 -27.34 -0.10 19.27
N GLY A 141 -27.17 1.17 18.89
CA GLY A 141 -27.15 2.31 19.84
C GLY A 141 -25.87 2.53 20.66
N GLN A 142 -24.97 1.56 20.82
CA GLN A 142 -23.70 1.78 21.56
C GLN A 142 -22.55 2.22 20.64
N LYS A 143 -22.05 3.44 20.87
CA LYS A 143 -20.83 3.96 20.26
C LYS A 143 -19.59 3.41 20.98
N ILE A 144 -18.94 2.38 20.44
CA ILE A 144 -17.65 1.93 20.95
C ILE A 144 -16.60 3.02 20.65
N LYS A 145 -16.09 3.67 21.70
CA LYS A 145 -14.96 4.62 21.59
C LYS A 145 -13.70 3.83 21.26
N LYS A 146 -13.13 4.07 20.07
CA LYS A 146 -11.88 3.41 19.65
C LYS A 146 -10.67 4.17 20.13
N LYS A 147 -9.70 3.47 20.73
CA LYS A 147 -8.41 4.06 21.15
C LYS A 147 -7.59 4.45 19.91
N LYS A 148 -6.74 5.47 20.03
CA LYS A 148 -5.80 5.82 18.95
C LYS A 148 -4.74 4.74 18.79
N MET A 149 -4.28 4.49 17.57
CA MET A 149 -3.10 3.65 17.30
C MET A 149 -1.85 4.30 17.90
N THR A 150 -0.90 3.47 18.36
CA THR A 150 0.37 3.97 18.88
C THR A 150 1.13 4.66 17.74
N PRO A 151 1.57 5.93 17.89
CA PRO A 151 2.26 6.67 16.83
C PRO A 151 3.50 5.94 16.32
N GLN A 152 4.34 5.42 17.23
CA GLN A 152 5.56 4.67 16.93
C GLN A 152 5.32 3.49 15.97
N LYS A 153 4.36 2.62 16.33
CA LYS A 153 3.98 1.47 15.51
C LYS A 153 3.33 1.88 14.18
N THR A 154 2.60 2.99 14.15
CA THR A 154 1.99 3.52 12.93
C THR A 154 3.05 4.05 11.96
N GLU A 155 4.02 4.79 12.47
CA GLU A 155 5.13 5.32 11.69
C GLU A 155 6.01 4.22 11.12
N ALA A 156 6.34 3.18 11.90
CA ALA A 156 7.10 2.03 11.39
C ALA A 156 6.39 1.34 10.21
N VAL A 157 5.08 1.09 10.34
CA VAL A 157 4.26 0.51 9.25
C VAL A 157 4.24 1.41 8.01
N LEU A 158 4.06 2.72 8.19
CA LEU A 158 4.05 3.67 7.08
C LEU A 158 5.45 3.86 6.47
N GLY A 159 6.52 3.67 7.24
CA GLY A 159 7.90 3.63 6.76
C GLY A 159 8.12 2.46 5.81
N VAL A 160 7.59 1.28 6.14
CA VAL A 160 7.59 0.12 5.22
C VAL A 160 6.82 0.44 3.94
N TYR A 161 5.64 1.08 4.04
CA TYR A 161 4.87 1.50 2.88
C TYR A 161 5.65 2.44 1.97
N ARG A 162 6.30 3.46 2.54
CA ARG A 162 7.14 4.43 1.82
C ARG A 162 8.28 3.71 1.11
N ALA A 163 9.05 2.89 1.82
CA ALA A 163 10.18 2.16 1.26
C ALA A 163 9.77 1.23 0.11
N LYS A 164 8.68 0.46 0.26
CA LYS A 164 8.15 -0.39 -0.82
C LYS A 164 7.59 0.43 -1.99
N THR A 165 7.04 1.62 -1.72
CA THR A 165 6.58 2.52 -2.78
C THR A 165 7.76 3.03 -3.60
N VAL A 166 8.84 3.49 -2.94
CA VAL A 166 10.08 3.90 -3.63
C VAL A 166 10.67 2.73 -4.42
N ALA A 167 10.77 1.55 -3.81
CA ALA A 167 11.31 0.38 -4.49
C ALA A 167 10.49 -0.03 -5.73
N ALA A 168 9.17 0.22 -5.72
CA ALA A 168 8.30 -0.09 -6.84
C ALA A 168 8.22 1.01 -7.91
N SER A 169 8.27 2.28 -7.51
CA SER A 169 8.13 3.42 -8.44
C SER A 169 9.46 4.00 -8.92
N GLY A 170 10.56 3.74 -8.21
CA GLY A 170 11.86 4.40 -8.41
C GLY A 170 11.90 5.87 -7.99
N SER A 171 10.80 6.42 -7.45
CA SER A 171 10.72 7.84 -7.09
C SER A 171 10.92 8.06 -5.59
N GLU A 172 11.93 8.86 -5.27
CA GLU A 172 12.21 9.37 -3.92
C GLU A 172 11.62 10.76 -3.66
N ASP A 173 10.83 11.30 -4.60
CA ASP A 173 10.22 12.62 -4.46
C ASP A 173 9.36 12.72 -3.19
N PRO A 174 9.69 13.62 -2.23
CA PRO A 174 8.98 13.72 -0.96
C PRO A 174 7.49 14.02 -1.12
N PHE A 175 7.11 14.81 -2.12
CA PHE A 175 5.72 15.17 -2.37
C PHE A 175 4.90 13.96 -2.87
N PHE A 176 5.45 13.22 -3.84
CA PHE A 176 4.87 11.96 -4.30
C PHE A 176 4.70 10.96 -3.15
N LEU A 177 5.74 10.77 -2.34
CA LEU A 177 5.71 9.83 -1.23
C LEU A 177 4.72 10.23 -0.14
N ASP A 178 4.65 11.51 0.21
CA ASP A 178 3.66 11.99 1.17
C ASP A 178 2.23 11.84 0.65
N LEU A 179 2.00 12.17 -0.63
CA LEU A 179 0.70 11.97 -1.27
C LEU A 179 0.30 10.48 -1.30
N ALA A 180 1.24 9.60 -1.63
CA ALA A 180 1.02 8.16 -1.67
C ALA A 180 0.66 7.60 -0.29
N VAL A 181 1.34 8.06 0.76
CA VAL A 181 1.08 7.66 2.15
C VAL A 181 -0.24 8.23 2.65
N SER A 182 -0.48 9.51 2.42
CA SER A 182 -1.67 10.21 2.90
C SER A 182 -2.95 9.69 2.27
N LYS A 183 -2.91 9.29 0.99
CA LYS A 183 -4.04 8.62 0.32
C LYS A 183 -4.02 7.12 0.58
N LYS A 184 -3.18 6.38 -0.14
CA LYS A 184 -3.24 4.92 -0.20
C LYS A 184 -2.72 4.22 1.05
N GLY A 185 -1.65 4.73 1.66
CA GLY A 185 -1.05 4.13 2.86
C GLY A 185 -2.02 4.14 4.06
N LYS A 186 -2.51 5.34 4.42
CA LYS A 186 -3.49 5.52 5.50
C LYS A 186 -4.82 4.83 5.21
N ASP A 187 -5.30 4.82 3.97
CA ASP A 187 -6.53 4.11 3.60
C ASP A 187 -6.39 2.60 3.75
N THR A 188 -5.25 2.02 3.31
CA THR A 188 -4.96 0.60 3.51
C THR A 188 -4.96 0.24 4.99
N PHE A 189 -4.36 1.09 5.82
CA PHE A 189 -4.33 0.95 7.26
C PHE A 189 -5.74 0.98 7.86
N LYS A 190 -6.54 2.00 7.52
CA LYS A 190 -7.94 2.13 7.96
C LYS A 190 -8.79 0.93 7.53
N TYR A 191 -8.60 0.44 6.30
CA TYR A 191 -9.30 -0.73 5.79
C TYR A 191 -8.98 -1.99 6.61
N LYS A 192 -7.70 -2.24 6.92
CA LYS A 192 -7.30 -3.41 7.71
C LYS A 192 -7.87 -3.37 9.14
N LEU A 193 -7.91 -2.19 9.78
CA LEU A 193 -8.58 -2.02 11.08
C LEU A 193 -10.08 -2.32 11.00
N LYS A 194 -10.74 -1.89 9.92
CA LYS A 194 -12.17 -2.17 9.70
C LYS A 194 -12.41 -3.66 9.48
N GLU A 195 -11.56 -4.32 8.70
CA GLU A 195 -11.62 -5.77 8.46
C GLU A 195 -11.50 -6.55 9.77
N ALA A 196 -10.50 -6.23 10.61
CA ALA A 196 -10.34 -6.85 11.92
C ALA A 196 -11.55 -6.63 12.83
N ALA A 197 -12.09 -5.41 12.86
CA ALA A 197 -13.29 -5.10 13.63
C ALA A 197 -14.54 -5.85 13.14
N SER A 198 -14.67 -6.09 11.84
CA SER A 198 -15.76 -6.89 11.27
C SER A 198 -15.60 -8.39 11.57
N ALA A 199 -14.37 -8.90 11.57
CA ALA A 199 -14.08 -10.31 11.81
C ALA A 199 -14.36 -10.76 13.26
N LEU A 200 -14.32 -9.84 14.23
CA LEU A 200 -14.63 -10.12 15.64
C LEU A 200 -16.11 -9.97 15.99
N LYS A 201 -16.96 -9.50 15.07
CA LYS A 201 -18.39 -9.45 15.33
C LYS A 201 -18.96 -10.87 15.28
N PRO A 202 -19.81 -11.26 16.24
CA PRO A 202 -20.57 -12.49 16.11
C PRO A 202 -21.36 -12.43 14.79
N LYS A 203 -21.36 -13.54 14.05
CA LYS A 203 -22.26 -13.72 12.91
C LYS A 203 -23.61 -14.10 13.50
N ASP A 204 -24.49 -13.12 13.63
CA ASP A 204 -25.91 -13.35 13.88
C ASP A 204 -26.58 -13.99 12.65
#